data_AF-A0A928QZF3-F1
#
_entry.id   AF-A0A928QZF3-F1
#
_cell.length_a   1.000
_cell.length_b   1.000
_cell.length_c   1.000
_cell.angle_alpha   90.00
_cell.angle_beta   90.00
_cell.angle_gamma   90.00
#
_symmetry.space_group_name_H-M   'P 1'
#
loop_
_entity.id
_entity.type
_entity.pdbx_description
1 polymer ?
#
loop_
_entity_poly.entity_id
_entity_poly.type
_entity_poly.pdbx_seq_one_letter_code
_entity_poly.pdbx_strand_id
1 'polypeptide(L)'
;MDYFNATFYDSYTALTKAQILDALTPAPAPAGGTDAGLCGRTLRLKLDSGKLLEYTFGDGTLELTEDGAAPVCCPYGARALEGVMLVAHMVPGTLRGYVLVLELPAALCTVFDVWFGGFAPDLREVRREFSAGCIVSEGTAPARRHTLTNRIEGTGTHWRDDDGKEMLYFFPSVVWSSFVELSDPRGGITVTAASDYLRIDDSFYIYSRVEQEFGGAFTLEVLDLFTLRHIGVRLGFDRSDTLDFHLYGGDGEITGRCTNLEDLSDYGSTIPFTEEQAQRYASQGRGGRPSYRPRFLHKDYTQAEVDEIVETNSKMFESRSIMSSRNTMEPTGRLTGCRFTLRYDDGSAWEYEFPDETHLRWRDAGAADWHEEATKVFEPAKDILLFSHVCIGTRPLRCLTQAVDFSNGLATCVDARLGNGRKPWEVGHRAIFGVLEMEGGPTPPVTARHGFTRELLGKCFAWTYSEMMQSIHVYSTPESYSWTIMLPGNTGGIMWSSPCLYVKLRSDAYLMSWTEDGCNGNQGTMIINPRIMHDAGYFFGISDMGEKPDVHLHEMGAFGRPLAGYDLDRFFEPARPTR
;
A
#
# COMPACT_ATOMS: atom_id res chain seq x y z
N MET A 1 -24.56 -3.23 -3.70
CA MET A 1 -23.53 -3.55 -2.70
C MET A 1 -22.66 -2.32 -2.63
N ASP A 2 -22.82 -1.52 -1.58
CA ASP A 2 -21.89 -0.43 -1.26
C ASP A 2 -20.59 -1.08 -0.83
N TYR A 3 -19.74 -1.39 -1.80
CA TYR A 3 -18.41 -1.89 -1.53
C TYR A 3 -17.62 -0.75 -0.89
N PHE A 4 -17.39 -0.87 0.41
CA PHE A 4 -16.38 -0.16 1.19
C PHE A 4 -16.50 1.38 1.20
N ASN A 5 -17.13 1.93 2.24
CA ASN A 5 -16.85 3.30 2.68
C ASN A 5 -15.47 3.31 3.35
N ALA A 6 -14.41 3.23 2.55
CA ALA A 6 -13.03 3.11 3.03
C ALA A 6 -12.23 4.38 2.68
N THR A 7 -11.33 4.81 3.56
CA THR A 7 -10.48 6.01 3.37
C THR A 7 -9.69 6.02 2.06
N PHE A 8 -9.30 4.85 1.55
CA PHE A 8 -8.63 4.67 0.26
C PHE A 8 -9.43 5.24 -0.93
N TYR A 9 -10.75 5.35 -0.81
CA TYR A 9 -11.64 5.86 -1.86
C TYR A 9 -12.10 7.30 -1.66
N ASP A 10 -11.52 7.99 -0.69
CA ASP A 10 -11.89 9.37 -0.44
C ASP A 10 -11.54 10.27 -1.62
N SER A 11 -12.52 11.08 -2.01
CA SER A 11 -12.33 12.14 -2.98
C SER A 11 -11.87 13.39 -2.26
N TYR A 12 -10.76 13.95 -2.73
CA TYR A 12 -10.17 15.17 -2.21
C TYR A 12 -10.34 16.31 -3.23
N THR A 13 -10.69 17.50 -2.74
CA THR A 13 -10.80 18.69 -3.59
C THR A 13 -9.42 19.07 -4.13
N ALA A 14 -9.36 19.41 -5.42
CA ALA A 14 -8.18 20.00 -6.04
C ALA A 14 -8.07 21.48 -5.62
N LEU A 15 -7.45 21.72 -4.47
CA LEU A 15 -7.30 23.07 -3.92
C LEU A 15 -6.44 23.95 -4.82
N THR A 16 -6.89 25.18 -5.04
CA THR A 16 -6.10 26.18 -5.75
C THR A 16 -4.99 26.73 -4.87
N LYS A 17 -3.94 27.26 -5.51
CA LYS A 17 -2.85 27.97 -4.82
C LYS A 17 -3.36 29.07 -3.87
N ALA A 18 -4.41 29.79 -4.28
CA ALA A 18 -4.99 30.87 -3.49
C ALA A 18 -5.70 30.35 -2.24
N GLN A 19 -6.47 29.27 -2.34
CA GLN A 19 -7.13 28.64 -1.19
C GLN A 19 -6.13 28.13 -0.16
N ILE A 20 -5.04 27.50 -0.62
CA ILE A 20 -3.98 27.02 0.27
C ILE A 20 -3.30 28.21 0.95
N LEU A 21 -2.96 29.26 0.20
CA LEU A 21 -2.32 30.45 0.77
C LEU A 21 -3.22 31.17 1.79
N ASP A 22 -4.52 31.23 1.53
CA ASP A 22 -5.52 31.80 2.44
C ASP A 22 -5.57 31.02 3.76
N ALA A 23 -5.60 29.69 3.71
CA ALA A 23 -5.54 28.84 4.89
C ALA A 23 -4.21 28.95 5.68
N LEU A 24 -3.14 29.40 5.02
CA LEU A 24 -1.83 29.66 5.62
C LEU A 24 -1.62 31.14 6.00
N THR A 25 -2.63 32.00 5.86
CA THR A 25 -2.54 33.44 6.12
C THR A 25 -3.62 33.91 7.11
N PRO A 26 -3.26 34.38 8.32
CA PRO A 26 -1.90 34.53 8.84
C PRO A 26 -1.21 33.17 9.03
N ALA A 27 0.13 33.18 9.13
CA ALA A 27 0.91 31.95 9.33
C ALA A 27 0.38 31.18 10.57
N PRO A 28 -0.07 29.92 10.41
CA PRO A 28 -0.65 29.16 11.51
C PRO A 28 0.43 28.60 12.44
N ALA A 29 0.11 28.51 13.72
CA ALA A 29 0.85 27.67 14.66
C ALA A 29 0.33 26.22 14.57
N PRO A 30 1.19 25.19 14.68
CA PRO A 30 0.69 23.83 14.82
C PRO A 30 -0.06 23.67 16.14
N ALA A 31 -1.26 23.10 16.10
CA ALA A 31 -1.99 22.72 17.31
C ALA A 31 -1.20 21.67 18.11
N GLY A 32 -1.43 21.58 19.43
CA GLY A 32 -0.72 20.63 20.31
C GLY A 32 0.75 20.97 20.61
N GLY A 33 1.32 21.97 19.95
CA GLY A 33 2.68 22.44 20.21
C GLY A 33 2.87 23.13 21.56
N THR A 34 4.09 23.06 22.08
CA THR A 34 4.57 23.85 23.23
C THR A 34 5.82 24.63 22.84
N ASP A 35 6.43 25.40 23.75
CA ASP A 35 7.76 25.98 23.50
C ASP A 35 8.90 24.94 23.64
N ALA A 36 8.62 23.80 24.28
CA ALA A 36 9.59 22.77 24.67
C ALA A 36 10.88 23.34 25.32
N GLY A 37 10.80 24.48 26.01
CA GLY A 37 11.95 25.15 26.61
C GLY A 37 12.90 25.85 25.64
N LEU A 38 12.46 26.14 24.40
CA LEU A 38 13.21 26.91 23.41
C LEU A 38 13.13 28.42 23.61
N CYS A 39 12.09 28.94 24.28
CA CYS A 39 11.91 30.36 24.48
C CYS A 39 13.17 31.03 25.06
N GLY A 40 13.62 32.11 24.43
CA GLY A 40 14.84 32.85 24.75
C GLY A 40 16.13 32.28 24.17
N ARG A 41 16.08 31.18 23.40
CA ARG A 41 17.26 30.59 22.76
C ARG A 41 17.45 31.11 21.33
N THR A 42 18.71 31.17 20.90
CA THR A 42 19.08 31.34 19.50
C THR A 42 19.85 30.12 19.03
N LEU A 43 19.41 29.52 17.92
CA LEU A 43 20.04 28.37 17.29
C LEU A 43 20.46 28.73 15.87
N ARG A 44 21.70 28.40 15.51
CA ARG A 44 22.20 28.55 14.14
C ARG A 44 22.49 27.17 13.58
N LEU A 45 21.80 26.78 12.52
CA LEU A 45 21.88 25.48 11.88
C LEU A 45 22.69 25.61 10.59
N LYS A 46 23.74 24.80 10.44
CA LYS A 46 24.52 24.68 9.21
C LYS A 46 24.21 23.33 8.57
N LEU A 47 23.56 23.36 7.41
CA LEU A 47 23.15 22.16 6.68
C LEU A 47 24.25 21.73 5.70
N ASP A 48 24.31 20.42 5.42
CA ASP A 48 25.28 19.85 4.47
C ASP A 48 25.00 20.28 3.02
N SER A 49 23.77 20.75 2.73
CA SER A 49 23.43 21.43 1.48
C SER A 49 24.09 22.81 1.32
N GLY A 50 24.77 23.31 2.35
CA GLY A 50 25.39 24.63 2.40
C GLY A 50 24.47 25.73 2.95
N LYS A 51 23.18 25.43 3.13
CA LYS A 51 22.20 26.37 3.68
C LYS A 51 22.45 26.68 5.16
N LEU A 52 22.30 27.94 5.52
CA LEU A 52 22.37 28.43 6.89
C LEU A 52 20.99 28.91 7.35
N LEU A 53 20.51 28.37 8.47
CA LEU A 53 19.27 28.81 9.10
C LEU A 53 19.57 29.33 10.50
N GLU A 54 19.09 30.51 10.84
CA GLU A 54 19.21 31.08 12.18
C GLU A 54 17.83 31.31 12.77
N TYR A 55 17.63 30.83 13.99
CA TYR A 55 16.37 30.84 14.70
C TYR A 55 16.55 31.57 16.03
N THR A 56 15.72 32.56 16.31
CA THR A 56 15.57 33.15 17.65
C THR A 56 14.17 32.87 18.16
N PHE A 57 14.05 32.09 19.22
CA PHE A 57 12.78 31.63 19.75
C PHE A 57 12.26 32.57 20.83
N GLY A 58 11.05 33.07 20.64
CA GLY A 58 10.25 33.77 21.64
C GLY A 58 9.18 32.86 22.25
N ASP A 59 8.23 33.51 22.93
CA ASP A 59 7.05 32.86 23.50
C ASP A 59 6.01 32.63 22.40
N GLY A 60 5.89 31.38 21.94
CA GLY A 60 4.98 30.97 20.85
C GLY A 60 5.35 31.45 19.44
N THR A 61 6.40 32.26 19.30
CA THR A 61 6.89 32.77 18.00
C THR A 61 8.39 32.54 17.84
N LEU A 62 8.85 32.49 16.59
CA LEU A 62 10.28 32.48 16.26
C LEU A 62 10.58 33.51 15.18
N GLU A 63 11.79 34.03 15.19
CA GLU A 63 12.39 34.74 14.07
C GLU A 63 13.31 33.80 13.30
N LEU A 64 13.07 33.64 11.99
CA LEU A 64 13.89 32.87 11.08
C LEU A 64 14.68 33.81 10.16
N THR A 65 15.99 33.59 10.07
CA THR A 65 16.87 34.16 9.05
C THR A 65 17.45 33.04 8.18
N GLU A 66 17.22 33.12 6.86
CA GLU A 66 17.80 32.20 5.87
C GLU A 66 18.97 32.85 5.16
N ASP A 67 20.16 32.24 5.21
CA ASP A 67 21.35 32.68 4.46
C ASP A 67 21.69 34.18 4.62
N GLY A 68 21.40 34.74 5.80
CA GLY A 68 21.63 36.16 6.12
C GLY A 68 20.58 37.13 5.56
N ALA A 69 19.47 36.63 5.01
CA ALA A 69 18.33 37.44 4.59
C ALA A 69 17.64 38.14 5.79
N ALA A 70 16.72 39.05 5.48
CA ALA A 70 15.93 39.74 6.50
C ALA A 70 15.14 38.72 7.36
N PRO A 71 15.15 38.86 8.70
CA PRO A 71 14.40 37.96 9.57
C PRO A 71 12.90 37.99 9.28
N VAL A 72 12.25 36.82 9.35
CA VAL A 72 10.79 36.67 9.29
C VAL A 72 10.28 36.10 10.60
N CYS A 73 9.25 36.73 11.19
CA CYS A 73 8.64 36.27 12.43
C CYS A 73 7.42 35.40 12.13
N CYS A 74 7.31 34.24 12.78
CA CYS A 74 6.19 33.33 12.60
C CYS A 74 5.88 32.53 13.87
N PRO A 75 4.63 32.06 14.05
CA PRO A 75 4.32 31.13 15.12
C PRO A 75 5.02 29.79 14.91
N TYR A 76 5.33 29.10 16.00
CA TYR A 76 5.88 27.75 15.97
C TYR A 76 5.26 26.88 17.05
N GLY A 77 5.47 25.58 16.93
CA GLY A 77 5.32 24.66 18.05
C GLY A 77 6.48 23.68 18.11
N ALA A 78 6.72 23.17 19.31
CA ALA A 78 7.73 22.16 19.57
C ALA A 78 7.25 21.06 20.53
N ARG A 79 7.84 19.89 20.37
CA ARG A 79 7.75 18.73 21.27
C ARG A 79 9.16 18.20 21.54
N ALA A 80 9.37 17.62 22.71
CA ALA A 80 10.65 17.01 23.08
C ALA A 80 10.45 15.55 23.49
N LEU A 81 11.44 14.73 23.14
CA LEU A 81 11.53 13.32 23.49
C LEU A 81 12.99 12.99 23.78
N GLU A 82 13.33 12.83 25.07
CA GLU A 82 14.64 12.39 25.57
C GLU A 82 15.86 13.04 24.88
N GLY A 83 15.89 14.38 24.81
CA GLY A 83 17.00 15.15 24.24
C GLY A 83 16.92 15.37 22.72
N VAL A 84 15.97 14.73 22.04
CA VAL A 84 15.56 15.08 20.68
C VAL A 84 14.37 16.03 20.74
N MET A 85 14.38 17.06 19.88
CA MET A 85 13.32 18.04 19.80
C MET A 85 12.79 18.13 18.36
N LEU A 86 11.47 18.10 18.24
CA LEU A 86 10.75 18.32 16.99
C LEU A 86 10.15 19.72 17.01
N VAL A 87 10.46 20.54 16.00
CA VAL A 87 9.96 21.91 15.86
C VAL A 87 9.30 22.06 14.49
N ALA A 88 8.13 22.67 14.42
CA ALA A 88 7.43 22.90 13.15
C ALA A 88 6.87 24.32 13.06
N HIS A 89 6.99 24.93 11.88
CA HIS A 89 6.43 26.25 11.59
C HIS A 89 6.25 26.49 10.08
N MET A 90 5.37 27.44 9.73
CA MET A 90 5.15 27.90 8.36
C MET A 90 5.78 29.29 8.13
N VAL A 91 6.32 29.53 6.93
CA VAL A 91 6.91 30.82 6.55
C VAL A 91 5.82 31.78 6.06
N PRO A 92 5.61 32.94 6.70
CA PRO A 92 4.49 33.84 6.41
C PRO A 92 4.44 34.30 4.95
N GLY A 93 3.23 34.34 4.38
CA GLY A 93 3.00 34.77 3.00
C GLY A 93 3.52 33.81 1.94
N THR A 94 3.88 32.58 2.33
CA THR A 94 4.37 31.54 1.42
C THR A 94 3.57 30.24 1.60
N LEU A 95 3.85 29.27 0.73
CA LEU A 95 3.32 27.90 0.84
C LEU A 95 4.31 26.94 1.53
N ARG A 96 5.38 27.48 2.13
CA ARG A 96 6.53 26.72 2.61
C ARG A 96 6.62 26.80 4.13
N GLY A 97 7.14 25.74 4.74
CA GLY A 97 7.48 25.67 6.16
C GLY A 97 8.76 24.87 6.39
N TYR A 98 9.11 24.75 7.66
CA TYR A 98 10.18 23.87 8.12
C TYR A 98 9.71 22.96 9.24
N VAL A 99 10.20 21.73 9.20
CA VAL A 99 10.16 20.80 10.32
C VAL A 99 11.59 20.43 10.69
N LEU A 100 11.98 20.73 11.93
CA LEU A 100 13.33 20.55 12.45
C LEU A 100 13.34 19.39 13.43
N VAL A 101 14.28 18.47 13.26
CA VAL A 101 14.63 17.46 14.26
C VAL A 101 16.00 17.81 14.82
N LEU A 102 16.06 18.16 16.10
CA LEU A 102 17.25 18.68 16.79
C LEU A 102 17.70 17.68 17.86
N GLU A 103 18.91 17.14 17.71
CA GLU A 103 19.57 16.33 18.74
C GLU A 103 20.47 17.25 19.56
N LEU A 104 19.90 17.89 20.58
CA LEU A 104 20.57 18.97 21.32
C LEU A 104 21.89 18.52 21.99
N PRO A 105 21.96 17.36 22.66
CA PRO A 105 23.20 16.92 23.31
C PRO A 105 24.37 16.71 22.34
N ALA A 106 24.09 16.29 21.10
CA ALA A 106 25.11 16.04 20.08
C ALA A 106 25.31 17.20 19.10
N ALA A 107 24.55 18.30 19.27
CA ALA A 107 24.54 19.44 18.36
C ALA A 107 24.31 19.04 16.89
N LEU A 108 23.40 18.09 16.63
CA LEU A 108 23.01 17.67 15.28
C LEU A 108 21.59 18.11 14.93
N CYS A 109 21.33 18.21 13.63
CA CYS A 109 19.99 18.45 13.15
C CYS A 109 19.69 17.73 11.82
N THR A 110 18.40 17.49 11.60
CA THR A 110 17.83 17.26 10.28
C THR A 110 16.73 18.27 10.05
N VAL A 111 16.76 18.94 8.90
CA VAL A 111 15.76 19.93 8.51
C VAL A 111 14.99 19.42 7.31
N PHE A 112 13.67 19.35 7.45
CA PHE A 112 12.73 19.11 6.37
C PHE A 112 12.17 20.46 5.90
N ASP A 113 12.49 20.86 4.67
CA ASP A 113 11.80 21.93 3.98
C ASP A 113 10.53 21.34 3.36
N VAL A 114 9.37 21.88 3.72
CA VAL A 114 8.06 21.38 3.30
C VAL A 114 7.30 22.46 2.54
N TRP A 115 6.59 22.10 1.47
CA TRP A 115 5.81 23.08 0.72
C TRP A 115 4.61 22.48 -0.02
N PHE A 116 3.55 23.27 -0.13
CA PHE A 116 2.42 22.97 -1.02
C PHE A 116 2.67 23.43 -2.45
N GLY A 117 1.88 22.91 -3.40
CA GLY A 117 1.88 23.37 -4.80
C GLY A 117 3.08 22.91 -5.63
N GLY A 118 3.90 21.98 -5.13
CA GLY A 118 5.03 21.45 -5.88
C GLY A 118 4.70 20.29 -6.82
N PHE A 119 3.45 19.81 -6.84
CA PHE A 119 2.94 18.87 -7.83
C PHE A 119 1.75 19.50 -8.56
N ALA A 120 1.95 19.92 -9.81
CA ALA A 120 0.95 20.72 -10.53
C ALA A 120 -0.44 20.08 -10.67
N PRO A 121 -0.57 18.74 -10.88
CA PRO A 121 -1.88 18.10 -10.97
C PRO A 121 -2.66 18.09 -9.64
N ASP A 122 -1.96 18.17 -8.50
CA ASP A 122 -2.59 18.25 -7.18
C ASP A 122 -1.78 19.13 -6.23
N LEU A 123 -2.20 20.39 -6.11
CA LEU A 123 -1.47 21.40 -5.34
C LEU A 123 -1.58 21.19 -3.83
N ARG A 124 -2.54 20.38 -3.35
CA ARG A 124 -2.71 20.08 -1.93
C ARG A 124 -1.61 19.16 -1.39
N GLU A 125 -0.95 18.41 -2.28
CA GLU A 125 0.11 17.47 -1.89
C GLU A 125 1.31 18.24 -1.35
N VAL A 126 1.65 17.95 -0.09
CA VAL A 126 2.85 18.48 0.54
C VAL A 126 4.07 17.80 -0.05
N ARG A 127 4.96 18.61 -0.60
CA ARG A 127 6.30 18.18 -1.01
C ARG A 127 7.27 18.42 0.13
N ARG A 128 8.36 17.67 0.12
CA ARG A 128 9.41 17.78 1.14
C ARG A 128 10.79 17.61 0.54
N GLU A 129 11.80 18.06 1.26
CA GLU A 129 13.21 17.76 1.04
C GLU A 129 13.90 17.82 2.41
N PHE A 130 14.77 16.86 2.71
CA PHE A 130 15.52 16.87 3.96
C PHE A 130 17.00 17.18 3.73
N SER A 131 17.63 17.77 4.74
CA SER A 131 19.08 17.96 4.79
C SER A 131 19.57 17.74 6.21
N ALA A 132 20.59 16.91 6.36
CA ALA A 132 21.31 16.78 7.63
C ALA A 132 22.23 17.99 7.85
N GLY A 133 22.59 18.24 9.11
CA GLY A 133 23.46 19.34 9.48
C GLY A 133 23.88 19.29 10.95
N CYS A 134 24.42 20.41 11.42
CA CYS A 134 24.77 20.60 12.82
C CYS A 134 24.25 21.94 13.36
N ILE A 135 24.10 21.97 14.68
CA ILE A 135 23.88 23.18 15.46
C ILE A 135 25.25 23.82 15.69
N VAL A 136 25.44 25.04 15.20
CA VAL A 136 26.70 25.77 15.33
C VAL A 136 26.91 26.13 16.79
N SER A 137 27.99 25.60 17.38
CA SER A 137 28.47 25.93 18.71
C SER A 137 29.91 26.44 18.65
N GLU A 138 30.41 26.98 19.76
CA GLU A 138 31.84 27.26 19.91
C GLU A 138 32.62 25.95 19.87
N GLY A 139 33.38 25.70 18.80
CA GLY A 139 34.17 24.48 18.63
C GLY A 139 34.16 23.90 17.22
N THR A 140 34.74 22.71 17.06
CA THR A 140 34.72 21.97 15.80
C THR A 140 33.34 21.35 15.58
N ALA A 141 32.77 21.57 14.39
CA ALA A 141 31.50 20.95 14.03
C ALA A 141 31.56 19.41 14.17
N PRO A 142 30.53 18.75 14.72
CA PRO A 142 30.49 17.29 14.79
C PRO A 142 30.70 16.66 13.41
N ALA A 143 31.42 15.54 13.35
CA ALA A 143 31.61 14.78 12.11
C ALA A 143 30.41 13.88 11.78
N ARG A 144 29.68 13.39 12.81
CA ARG A 144 28.48 12.57 12.65
C ARG A 144 27.35 13.39 12.01
N ARG A 145 26.46 12.70 11.30
CA ARG A 145 25.18 13.21 10.80
C ARG A 145 24.09 12.19 11.07
N HIS A 146 22.83 12.63 11.08
CA HIS A 146 21.73 11.72 10.84
C HIS A 146 21.82 11.24 9.38
N THR A 147 21.61 9.95 9.15
CA THR A 147 21.81 9.34 7.82
C THR A 147 20.63 8.47 7.44
N LEU A 148 20.47 8.17 6.16
CA LEU A 148 19.56 7.12 5.71
C LEU A 148 19.86 5.79 6.42
N THR A 149 18.82 4.97 6.58
CA THR A 149 18.94 3.65 7.19
C THR A 149 17.84 2.70 6.72
N ASN A 150 18.16 1.40 6.71
CA ASN A 150 17.21 0.30 6.57
C ASN A 150 16.92 -0.40 7.92
N ARG A 151 17.43 0.11 9.05
CA ARG A 151 17.37 -0.61 10.34
C ARG A 151 15.97 -0.79 10.91
N ILE A 152 15.00 0.01 10.45
CA ILE A 152 13.60 -0.13 10.83
C ILE A 152 12.77 -0.85 9.76
N GLU A 153 13.37 -1.13 8.59
CA GLU A 153 12.72 -1.93 7.57
C GLU A 153 12.34 -3.31 8.14
N GLY A 154 11.23 -3.84 7.66
CA GLY A 154 10.57 -5.03 8.17
C GLY A 154 9.85 -4.83 9.50
N THR A 155 10.06 -3.73 10.25
CA THR A 155 9.41 -3.55 11.55
C THR A 155 7.94 -3.18 11.39
N GLY A 156 7.09 -3.75 12.26
CA GLY A 156 5.70 -3.36 12.43
C GLY A 156 5.50 -2.67 13.77
N THR A 157 4.73 -1.60 13.81
CA THR A 157 4.45 -0.84 15.04
C THR A 157 2.97 -0.50 15.18
N HIS A 158 2.50 -0.44 16.42
CA HIS A 158 1.23 0.15 16.81
C HIS A 158 1.51 1.38 17.67
N TRP A 159 0.76 2.46 17.46
CA TRP A 159 0.84 3.67 18.26
C TRP A 159 -0.54 4.13 18.67
N ARG A 160 -0.64 4.64 19.89
CA ARG A 160 -1.76 5.45 20.35
C ARG A 160 -1.25 6.86 20.66
N ASP A 161 -1.81 7.83 19.95
CA ASP A 161 -1.43 9.23 20.03
C ASP A 161 -2.23 9.95 21.12
N ASP A 162 -1.68 11.07 21.61
CA ASP A 162 -2.28 11.93 22.64
C ASP A 162 -3.54 12.67 22.14
N ASP A 163 -3.74 12.73 20.82
CA ASP A 163 -4.97 13.20 20.17
C ASP A 163 -6.04 12.10 19.98
N GLY A 164 -5.73 10.87 20.38
CA GLY A 164 -6.64 9.72 20.32
C GLY A 164 -6.58 8.92 19.02
N LYS A 165 -5.71 9.28 18.06
CA LYS A 165 -5.49 8.45 16.88
C LYS A 165 -4.78 7.14 17.24
N GLU A 166 -5.13 6.09 16.53
CA GLU A 166 -4.46 4.79 16.63
C GLU A 166 -4.00 4.33 15.26
N MET A 167 -2.71 4.01 15.15
CA MET A 167 -2.06 3.73 13.88
C MET A 167 -1.31 2.39 13.94
N LEU A 168 -1.43 1.60 12.87
CA LEU A 168 -0.48 0.55 12.55
C LEU A 168 0.44 1.05 11.43
N TYR A 169 1.74 0.80 11.56
CA TYR A 169 2.72 1.04 10.51
C TYR A 169 3.50 -0.22 10.19
N PHE A 170 3.84 -0.37 8.92
CA PHE A 170 4.70 -1.43 8.40
C PHE A 170 5.73 -0.82 7.46
N PHE A 171 6.99 -1.25 7.62
CA PHE A 171 8.11 -0.69 6.86
C PHE A 171 8.74 -1.74 5.92
N PRO A 172 8.04 -2.34 4.93
CA PRO A 172 8.63 -3.37 4.06
C PRO A 172 9.54 -2.82 2.95
N SER A 173 9.90 -1.53 3.02
CA SER A 173 10.65 -0.80 2.00
C SER A 173 11.49 0.30 2.62
N VAL A 174 12.57 0.70 1.93
CA VAL A 174 13.44 1.82 2.32
C VAL A 174 13.03 3.16 1.70
N VAL A 175 11.99 3.18 0.87
CA VAL A 175 11.47 4.40 0.21
C VAL A 175 9.97 4.58 0.34
N TRP A 176 9.26 3.59 0.86
CA TRP A 176 7.81 3.58 1.03
C TRP A 176 7.46 2.85 2.34
N SER A 177 6.31 3.18 2.90
CA SER A 177 5.70 2.46 4.03
C SER A 177 4.25 2.12 3.71
N SER A 178 3.68 1.20 4.48
CA SER A 178 2.24 1.02 4.56
C SER A 178 1.73 1.27 5.99
N PHE A 179 0.47 1.68 6.10
CA PHE A 179 -0.13 2.02 7.39
C PHE A 179 -1.64 1.83 7.38
N VAL A 180 -2.21 1.71 8.57
CA VAL A 180 -3.65 1.57 8.82
C VAL A 180 -4.02 2.52 9.95
N GLU A 181 -4.97 3.41 9.70
CA GLU A 181 -5.61 4.18 10.76
C GLU A 181 -6.73 3.33 11.37
N LEU A 182 -6.55 2.91 12.61
CA LEU A 182 -7.52 2.10 13.37
C LEU A 182 -8.64 2.95 13.98
N SER A 183 -8.36 4.24 14.23
CA SER A 183 -9.30 5.18 14.84
C SER A 183 -10.32 5.76 13.87
N ASP A 184 -10.08 5.75 12.55
CA ASP A 184 -11.07 6.20 11.57
C ASP A 184 -12.18 5.13 11.46
N PRO A 185 -13.47 5.48 11.64
CA PRO A 185 -14.59 4.55 11.46
C PRO A 185 -14.69 3.96 10.03
N ARG A 186 -13.99 4.55 9.07
CA ARG A 186 -13.83 4.12 7.67
C ARG A 186 -12.41 3.65 7.37
N GLY A 187 -11.56 3.61 8.40
CA GLY A 187 -10.21 3.07 8.36
C GLY A 187 -10.22 1.54 8.32
N GLY A 188 -9.18 0.92 8.86
CA GLY A 188 -9.06 -0.55 8.85
C GLY A 188 -8.64 -1.16 7.51
N ILE A 189 -8.24 -0.31 6.57
CA ILE A 189 -7.63 -0.66 5.28
C ILE A 189 -6.24 -0.05 5.16
N THR A 190 -5.37 -0.74 4.45
CA THR A 190 -3.98 -0.37 4.25
C THR A 190 -3.86 0.73 3.20
N VAL A 191 -3.12 1.78 3.54
CA VAL A 191 -2.67 2.83 2.62
C VAL A 191 -1.15 2.76 2.53
N THR A 192 -0.59 3.17 1.39
CA THR A 192 0.85 3.23 1.17
C THR A 192 1.29 4.64 0.82
N ALA A 193 2.52 5.00 1.21
CA ALA A 193 3.03 6.36 1.02
C ALA A 193 4.54 6.39 0.82
N ALA A 194 5.00 7.27 -0.07
CA ALA A 194 6.42 7.56 -0.27
C ALA A 194 7.02 8.11 1.03
N SER A 195 8.06 7.44 1.52
CA SER A 195 8.60 7.58 2.87
C SER A 195 10.11 7.84 2.89
N ASP A 196 10.60 8.46 3.97
CA ASP A 196 12.04 8.58 4.26
C ASP A 196 12.32 7.99 5.64
N TYR A 197 13.46 7.32 5.79
CA TYR A 197 13.91 6.71 7.03
C TYR A 197 15.32 7.18 7.36
N LEU A 198 15.47 7.88 8.47
CA LEU A 198 16.76 8.38 8.93
C LEU A 198 17.07 7.85 10.31
N ARG A 199 18.34 7.54 10.55
CA ARG A 199 18.87 7.16 11.84
C ARG A 199 19.43 8.38 12.55
N ILE A 200 18.99 8.61 13.78
CA ILE A 200 19.64 9.55 14.70
C ILE A 200 20.75 8.77 15.42
N ASP A 201 20.39 7.70 16.12
CA ASP A 201 21.31 6.77 16.78
C ASP A 201 20.75 5.32 16.78
N ASP A 202 21.15 4.44 17.71
CA ASP A 202 20.62 3.06 17.78
C ASP A 202 19.20 2.96 18.38
N SER A 203 18.69 4.02 19.00
CA SER A 203 17.38 4.09 19.66
C SER A 203 16.40 4.97 18.89
N PHE A 204 16.90 6.08 18.32
CA PHE A 204 16.10 7.11 17.69
C PHE A 204 16.15 7.06 16.16
N TYR A 205 14.98 7.16 15.55
CA TYR A 205 14.77 7.18 14.11
C TYR A 205 13.84 8.33 13.71
N ILE A 206 14.03 8.86 12.51
CA ILE A 206 13.09 9.80 11.87
C ILE A 206 12.40 9.02 10.76
N TYR A 207 11.07 9.01 10.83
CA TYR A 207 10.21 8.49 9.78
C TYR A 207 9.43 9.67 9.19
N SER A 208 9.33 9.74 7.88
CA SER A 208 8.40 10.68 7.25
C SER A 208 7.67 10.05 6.08
N ARG A 209 6.45 10.49 5.81
CA ARG A 209 5.63 10.06 4.68
C ARG A 209 4.85 11.22 4.06
N VAL A 210 4.46 11.06 2.79
CA VAL A 210 3.43 11.89 2.14
C VAL A 210 2.42 10.98 1.48
N GLU A 211 1.14 11.22 1.77
CA GLU A 211 -0.01 10.47 1.28
C GLU A 211 -0.34 10.87 -0.18
N GLN A 212 0.59 10.61 -1.10
CA GLN A 212 0.47 10.95 -2.52
C GLN A 212 -0.75 10.30 -3.15
N GLU A 213 -1.47 11.03 -4.01
CA GLU A 213 -2.77 10.63 -4.62
C GLU A 213 -3.96 10.46 -3.66
N PHE A 214 -3.71 10.43 -2.35
CA PHE A 214 -4.73 10.44 -1.31
C PHE A 214 -4.91 11.86 -0.75
N GLY A 215 -4.84 12.05 0.57
CA GLY A 215 -5.02 13.37 1.19
C GLY A 215 -3.90 14.37 0.90
N GLY A 216 -2.75 13.91 0.42
CA GLY A 216 -1.57 14.73 0.16
C GLY A 216 -0.87 15.22 1.45
N ALA A 217 -1.30 14.74 2.61
CA ALA A 217 -0.77 15.14 3.90
C ALA A 217 0.67 14.61 4.10
N PHE A 218 1.49 15.45 4.71
CA PHE A 218 2.80 15.10 5.22
C PHE A 218 2.71 14.68 6.67
N THR A 219 3.43 13.62 7.02
CA THR A 219 3.67 13.21 8.40
C THR A 219 5.16 13.04 8.61
N LEU A 220 5.67 13.50 9.75
CA LEU A 220 7.01 13.19 10.21
C LEU A 220 6.98 12.87 11.69
N GLU A 221 7.61 11.76 12.05
CA GLU A 221 7.69 11.23 13.41
C GLU A 221 9.15 10.98 13.79
N VAL A 222 9.49 11.28 15.05
CA VAL A 222 10.71 10.82 15.70
C VAL A 222 10.33 9.64 16.59
N LEU A 223 10.81 8.46 16.24
CA LEU A 223 10.52 7.20 16.91
C LEU A 223 11.65 6.88 17.90
N ASP A 224 11.32 6.75 19.18
CA ASP A 224 12.17 6.11 20.19
C ASP A 224 11.77 4.64 20.30
N LEU A 225 12.52 3.77 19.63
CA LEU A 225 12.28 2.32 19.67
C LEU A 225 12.84 1.66 20.94
N PHE A 226 13.56 2.40 21.78
CA PHE A 226 14.05 1.91 23.07
C PHE A 226 12.99 2.03 24.14
N THR A 227 12.29 3.16 24.21
CA THR A 227 11.18 3.39 25.16
C THR A 227 9.79 3.18 24.57
N LEU A 228 9.70 2.93 23.25
CA LEU A 228 8.45 2.76 22.49
C LEU A 228 7.54 3.98 22.62
N ARG A 229 8.13 5.15 22.37
CA ARG A 229 7.46 6.46 22.38
C ARG A 229 7.77 7.19 21.09
N HIS A 230 6.91 8.14 20.72
CA HIS A 230 7.18 9.00 19.57
C HIS A 230 6.63 10.41 19.75
N ILE A 231 7.18 11.32 18.97
CA ILE A 231 6.65 12.67 18.76
C ILE A 231 6.54 12.91 17.26
N GLY A 232 5.46 13.54 16.83
CA GLY A 232 5.17 13.70 15.41
C GLY A 232 4.56 15.05 15.05
N VAL A 233 4.58 15.34 13.76
CA VAL A 233 3.87 16.46 13.13
C VAL A 233 3.09 15.96 11.93
N ARG A 234 1.87 16.45 11.78
CA ARG A 234 1.07 16.31 10.58
C ARG A 234 0.82 17.67 9.96
N LEU A 235 0.97 17.76 8.64
CA LEU A 235 0.71 18.96 7.84
C LEU A 235 -0.02 18.57 6.56
N GLY A 236 -1.21 19.10 6.35
CA GLY A 236 -1.99 18.86 5.14
C GLY A 236 -3.36 19.50 5.20
N PHE A 237 -4.29 18.96 4.43
CA PHE A 237 -5.70 19.33 4.49
C PHE A 237 -6.53 18.07 4.67
N ASP A 238 -7.52 18.14 5.55
CA ASP A 238 -8.48 17.05 5.72
C ASP A 238 -9.49 16.98 4.56
N ARG A 239 -10.45 16.07 4.68
CA ARG A 239 -11.50 15.86 3.67
C ARG A 239 -12.49 17.01 3.54
N SER A 240 -12.56 17.87 4.55
CA SER A 240 -13.36 19.10 4.55
C SER A 240 -12.57 20.32 4.06
N ASP A 241 -11.37 20.09 3.53
CA ASP A 241 -10.41 21.12 3.14
C ASP A 241 -10.00 22.06 4.29
N THR A 242 -10.12 21.58 5.53
CA THR A 242 -9.61 22.29 6.72
C THR A 242 -8.12 22.00 6.86
N LEU A 243 -7.32 23.03 7.16
CA LEU A 243 -5.89 22.87 7.40
C LEU A 243 -5.67 21.94 8.60
N ASP A 244 -4.99 20.84 8.35
CA ASP A 244 -4.57 19.87 9.35
C ASP A 244 -3.09 20.13 9.67
N PHE A 245 -2.83 20.94 10.71
CA PHE A 245 -1.47 21.25 11.16
C PHE A 245 -1.36 21.13 12.68
N HIS A 246 -0.77 20.02 13.13
CA HIS A 246 -0.64 19.73 14.56
C HIS A 246 0.60 18.91 14.89
N LEU A 247 1.05 19.06 16.13
CA LEU A 247 2.06 18.25 16.80
C LEU A 247 1.37 17.31 17.78
N TYR A 248 1.88 16.08 17.85
CA TYR A 248 1.35 15.04 18.70
C TYR A 248 2.51 14.24 19.31
N GLY A 249 2.18 13.42 20.30
CA GLY A 249 3.06 12.40 20.81
C GLY A 249 2.27 11.16 21.15
N GLY A 250 2.94 10.03 21.36
CA GLY A 250 2.26 8.79 21.65
C GLY A 250 3.18 7.75 22.25
N ASP A 251 2.56 6.65 22.67
CA ASP A 251 3.23 5.46 23.16
C ASP A 251 2.73 4.27 22.33
N GLY A 252 3.55 3.24 22.20
CA GLY A 252 3.27 2.17 21.26
C GLY A 252 3.94 0.85 21.58
N GLU A 253 3.89 -0.05 20.61
CA GLU A 253 4.51 -1.36 20.69
C GLU A 253 4.99 -1.87 19.32
N ILE A 254 5.98 -2.76 19.34
CA ILE A 254 6.39 -3.51 18.15
C ILE A 254 5.41 -4.66 17.95
N THR A 255 4.71 -4.67 16.81
CA THR A 255 3.74 -5.73 16.48
C THR A 255 4.40 -6.96 15.87
N GLY A 256 5.61 -6.81 15.33
CA GLY A 256 6.38 -7.91 14.78
C GLY A 256 7.44 -7.42 13.80
N ARG A 257 8.03 -8.36 13.08
CA ARG A 257 9.07 -8.07 12.08
C ARG A 257 8.98 -9.00 10.89
N CYS A 258 9.22 -8.43 9.72
CA CYS A 258 9.52 -9.13 8.50
C CYS A 258 11.03 -9.14 8.24
N THR A 259 11.53 -10.24 7.69
CA THR A 259 12.95 -10.38 7.36
C THR A 259 13.33 -9.52 6.16
N ASN A 260 14.33 -8.66 6.34
CA ASN A 260 15.04 -7.95 5.28
C ASN A 260 15.73 -8.93 4.31
N LEU A 261 15.84 -8.56 3.04
CA LEU A 261 16.35 -9.45 1.98
C LEU A 261 17.67 -8.98 1.37
N GLU A 262 18.16 -7.83 1.80
CA GLU A 262 19.45 -7.27 1.46
C GLU A 262 20.62 -8.10 1.99
N ASP A 263 21.82 -7.77 1.51
CA ASP A 263 23.06 -8.27 2.07
C ASP A 263 23.16 -7.90 3.57
N LEU A 264 23.64 -8.82 4.41
CA LEU A 264 23.74 -8.62 5.86
C LEU A 264 24.66 -7.45 6.28
N SER A 265 25.48 -6.95 5.35
CA SER A 265 26.35 -5.79 5.55
C SER A 265 25.76 -4.49 5.01
N ASP A 266 24.54 -4.51 4.46
CA ASP A 266 23.84 -3.31 4.02
C ASP A 266 23.19 -2.62 5.22
N TYR A 267 23.62 -1.38 5.48
CA TYR A 267 23.11 -0.53 6.56
C TYR A 267 22.08 0.50 6.07
N GLY A 268 21.70 0.47 4.79
CA GLY A 268 20.74 1.37 4.16
C GLY A 268 21.19 2.82 4.11
N SER A 269 22.50 3.08 4.10
CA SER A 269 23.05 4.45 4.05
C SER A 269 22.82 5.14 2.70
N THR A 270 22.45 4.37 1.68
CA THR A 270 22.13 4.82 0.32
C THR A 270 20.96 4.01 -0.21
N ILE A 271 20.07 4.63 -0.98
CA ILE A 271 19.01 3.89 -1.68
C ILE A 271 19.60 3.31 -2.98
N PRO A 272 19.48 2.01 -3.25
CA PRO A 272 20.15 1.35 -4.36
C PRO A 272 19.40 1.54 -5.69
N PHE A 273 19.20 2.79 -6.11
CA PHE A 273 18.60 3.07 -7.41
C PHE A 273 19.54 2.66 -8.56
N THR A 274 18.94 2.19 -9.66
CA THR A 274 19.65 2.15 -10.95
C THR A 274 20.00 3.57 -11.40
N GLU A 275 20.96 3.70 -12.32
CA GLU A 275 21.32 5.01 -12.88
C GLU A 275 20.12 5.72 -13.52
N GLU A 276 19.29 4.98 -14.27
CA GLU A 276 18.06 5.49 -14.88
C GLU A 276 17.07 6.00 -13.82
N GLN A 277 16.87 5.23 -12.74
CA GLN A 277 16.01 5.62 -11.63
C GLN A 277 16.53 6.90 -10.96
N ALA A 278 17.83 6.96 -10.65
CA ALA A 278 18.44 8.14 -10.03
C ALA A 278 18.29 9.40 -10.91
N GLN A 279 18.54 9.29 -12.22
CA GLN A 279 18.34 10.38 -13.18
C GLN A 279 16.86 10.79 -13.28
N ARG A 280 15.94 9.81 -13.31
CA ARG A 280 14.50 10.05 -13.32
C ARG A 280 14.06 10.85 -12.08
N TYR A 281 14.52 10.49 -10.89
CA TYR A 281 14.11 11.18 -9.67
C TYR A 281 14.78 12.55 -9.53
N ALA A 282 16.04 12.69 -9.93
CA ALA A 282 16.72 13.99 -9.98
C ALA A 282 16.03 14.97 -10.94
N SER A 283 15.52 14.50 -12.08
CA SER A 283 14.83 15.35 -13.06
C SER A 283 13.44 15.84 -12.60
N GLN A 284 12.87 15.27 -11.53
CA GLN A 284 11.67 15.80 -10.88
C GLN A 284 11.93 17.08 -10.08
N GLY A 285 13.20 17.50 -9.98
CA GLY A 285 13.63 18.67 -9.25
C GLY A 285 13.68 18.45 -7.75
N ARG A 286 13.55 19.56 -7.01
CA ARG A 286 13.69 19.59 -5.56
C ARG A 286 12.78 18.58 -4.86
N GLY A 287 13.37 17.76 -3.99
CA GLY A 287 12.63 16.72 -3.26
C GLY A 287 12.09 15.57 -4.12
N GLY A 288 12.61 15.40 -5.35
CA GLY A 288 12.29 14.29 -6.23
C GLY A 288 12.56 12.93 -5.58
N ARG A 289 11.64 11.98 -5.73
CA ARG A 289 11.69 10.66 -5.06
C ARG A 289 10.82 9.64 -5.81
N PRO A 290 10.99 8.33 -5.56
CA PRO A 290 10.07 7.31 -6.06
C PRO A 290 8.64 7.63 -5.64
N SER A 291 7.82 8.01 -6.62
CA SER A 291 6.39 8.27 -6.46
C SER A 291 5.66 7.38 -7.45
N TYR A 292 4.91 6.39 -6.96
CA TYR A 292 4.00 5.60 -7.78
C TYR A 292 2.68 6.34 -7.87
N ARG A 293 2.25 6.64 -9.09
CA ARG A 293 1.15 7.57 -9.35
C ARG A 293 0.12 7.03 -10.33
N PRO A 294 -0.56 5.91 -10.01
CA PRO A 294 -1.36 5.20 -10.99
C PRO A 294 -2.51 6.02 -11.60
N ARG A 295 -3.09 6.96 -10.85
CA ARG A 295 -4.12 7.88 -11.36
C ARG A 295 -3.67 8.64 -12.62
N PHE A 296 -2.37 8.85 -12.78
CA PHE A 296 -1.77 9.53 -13.93
C PHE A 296 -1.06 8.59 -14.90
N LEU A 297 -0.99 7.28 -14.59
CA LEU A 297 -0.38 6.27 -15.45
C LEU A 297 -1.40 5.59 -16.35
N HIS A 298 -2.61 5.33 -15.84
CA HIS A 298 -3.63 4.58 -16.54
C HIS A 298 -4.80 5.46 -17.00
N LYS A 299 -5.36 5.15 -18.16
CA LYS A 299 -6.54 5.85 -18.68
C LYS A 299 -7.80 5.41 -17.93
N ASP A 300 -8.62 6.37 -17.51
CA ASP A 300 -10.00 6.10 -17.12
C ASP A 300 -10.89 5.90 -18.34
N TYR A 301 -11.33 4.66 -18.57
CA TYR A 301 -12.23 4.31 -19.67
C TYR A 301 -13.69 4.56 -19.30
N THR A 302 -14.45 5.09 -20.24
CA THR A 302 -15.92 5.18 -20.15
C THR A 302 -16.57 3.81 -20.39
N GLN A 303 -17.83 3.65 -20.01
CA GLN A 303 -18.55 2.38 -20.26
C GLN A 303 -18.58 2.01 -21.75
N ALA A 304 -18.77 2.99 -22.64
CA ALA A 304 -18.81 2.74 -24.08
C ALA A 304 -17.44 2.24 -24.61
N GLU A 305 -16.34 2.80 -24.12
CA GLU A 305 -15.00 2.34 -24.49
C GLU A 305 -14.72 0.94 -23.92
N VAL A 306 -15.15 0.64 -22.69
CA VAL A 306 -15.06 -0.71 -22.12
C VAL A 306 -15.83 -1.70 -22.98
N ASP A 307 -17.06 -1.40 -23.36
CA ASP A 307 -17.89 -2.27 -24.20
C ASP A 307 -17.23 -2.52 -25.57
N GLU A 308 -16.65 -1.48 -26.19
CA GLU A 308 -15.90 -1.59 -27.45
C GLU A 308 -14.66 -2.49 -27.31
N ILE A 309 -13.87 -2.31 -26.24
CA ILE A 309 -12.68 -3.15 -25.98
C ILE A 309 -13.09 -4.61 -25.81
N VAL A 310 -14.15 -4.87 -25.02
CA VAL A 310 -14.66 -6.23 -24.81
C VAL A 310 -15.09 -6.89 -26.12
N GLU A 311 -15.75 -6.15 -27.02
CA GLU A 311 -16.23 -6.65 -28.31
C GLU A 311 -15.11 -6.91 -29.32
N THR A 312 -14.04 -6.13 -29.27
CA THR A 312 -13.06 -6.08 -30.36
C THR A 312 -11.69 -6.66 -30.01
N ASN A 313 -11.34 -6.74 -28.72
CA ASN A 313 -9.98 -7.05 -28.30
C ASN A 313 -9.92 -7.77 -26.94
N SER A 314 -10.29 -9.05 -26.94
CA SER A 314 -10.18 -9.95 -25.78
C SER A 314 -9.09 -11.00 -26.02
N LYS A 315 -8.11 -11.09 -25.12
CA LYS A 315 -6.95 -11.99 -25.21
C LYS A 315 -6.87 -12.92 -24.01
N MET A 316 -7.42 -14.13 -24.15
CA MET A 316 -7.41 -15.13 -23.08
C MET A 316 -6.18 -16.02 -23.24
N PHE A 317 -5.22 -15.93 -22.30
CA PHE A 317 -3.98 -16.71 -22.28
C PHE A 317 -3.02 -16.48 -23.47
N GLU A 318 -3.17 -15.38 -24.21
CA GLU A 318 -2.36 -15.07 -25.41
C GLU A 318 -1.27 -14.01 -25.21
N SER A 319 -1.45 -13.09 -24.24
CA SER A 319 -0.55 -11.95 -23.99
C SER A 319 0.34 -12.12 -22.75
N ARG A 320 1.32 -11.22 -22.62
CA ARG A 320 2.14 -11.09 -21.41
C ARG A 320 1.43 -10.15 -20.44
N SER A 321 1.29 -10.58 -19.19
CA SER A 321 0.80 -9.72 -18.09
C SER A 321 1.88 -8.74 -17.61
N ILE A 322 1.47 -7.62 -17.01
CA ILE A 322 2.33 -6.72 -16.24
C ILE A 322 3.06 -7.44 -15.10
N MET A 323 2.45 -8.49 -14.56
CA MET A 323 3.03 -9.35 -13.52
C MET A 323 4.11 -10.31 -14.05
N SER A 324 4.47 -10.26 -15.36
CA SER A 324 5.56 -11.01 -16.04
C SER A 324 5.92 -12.34 -15.38
N SER A 325 4.89 -13.16 -15.18
CA SER A 325 4.99 -14.38 -14.38
C SER A 325 5.59 -15.49 -15.23
N ARG A 326 6.64 -16.14 -14.73
CA ARG A 326 7.32 -17.28 -15.39
C ARG A 326 7.47 -18.48 -14.47
N ASN A 327 7.32 -18.30 -13.16
CA ASN A 327 7.33 -19.37 -12.17
C ASN A 327 5.90 -19.90 -11.93
N THR A 328 5.11 -20.05 -12.99
CA THR A 328 3.75 -20.57 -12.94
C THR A 328 3.76 -22.06 -12.60
N MET A 329 2.70 -22.56 -11.96
CA MET A 329 2.51 -24.00 -11.87
C MET A 329 2.27 -24.59 -13.26
N GLU A 330 2.66 -25.84 -13.45
CA GLU A 330 2.31 -26.59 -14.66
C GLU A 330 0.80 -26.80 -14.71
N PRO A 331 0.14 -26.50 -15.85
CA PRO A 331 -1.26 -26.84 -16.05
C PRO A 331 -1.50 -28.36 -15.94
N THR A 332 -2.70 -28.74 -15.56
CA THR A 332 -3.09 -30.15 -15.40
C THR A 332 -4.29 -30.51 -16.27
N GLY A 333 -4.22 -31.65 -16.96
CA GLY A 333 -5.34 -32.22 -17.73
C GLY A 333 -6.36 -32.98 -16.87
N ARG A 334 -6.30 -32.89 -15.54
CA ARG A 334 -7.14 -33.68 -14.62
C ARG A 334 -8.65 -33.49 -14.80
N LEU A 335 -9.09 -32.37 -15.39
CA LEU A 335 -10.50 -32.14 -15.69
C LEU A 335 -10.92 -32.64 -17.06
N THR A 336 -10.02 -33.04 -17.95
CA THR A 336 -10.40 -33.49 -19.30
C THR A 336 -11.36 -34.68 -19.25
N GLY A 337 -12.47 -34.55 -19.97
CA GLY A 337 -13.59 -35.49 -19.98
C GLY A 337 -14.51 -35.43 -18.76
N CYS A 338 -14.24 -34.58 -17.77
CA CYS A 338 -15.10 -34.41 -16.61
C CYS A 338 -16.33 -33.55 -16.92
N ARG A 339 -17.42 -33.88 -16.23
CA ARG A 339 -18.65 -33.11 -16.18
C ARG A 339 -19.15 -33.04 -14.75
N PHE A 340 -19.49 -31.85 -14.29
CA PHE A 340 -20.00 -31.64 -12.94
C PHE A 340 -20.81 -30.34 -12.84
N THR A 341 -21.51 -30.18 -11.72
CA THR A 341 -22.21 -28.94 -11.37
C THR A 341 -21.57 -28.34 -10.13
N LEU A 342 -21.30 -27.05 -10.16
CA LEU A 342 -20.95 -26.27 -8.97
C LEU A 342 -22.20 -25.52 -8.52
N ARG A 343 -22.69 -25.83 -7.32
CA ARG A 343 -23.89 -25.22 -6.74
C ARG A 343 -23.50 -24.34 -5.57
N TYR A 344 -23.82 -23.05 -5.66
CA TYR A 344 -23.51 -22.06 -4.64
C TYR A 344 -24.71 -21.78 -3.75
N ASP A 345 -24.47 -21.58 -2.45
CA ASP A 345 -25.56 -21.42 -1.46
C ASP A 345 -26.36 -20.14 -1.72
N ASP A 346 -25.67 -19.03 -2.00
CA ASP A 346 -26.24 -17.70 -2.24
C ASP A 346 -26.05 -17.24 -3.70
N GLY A 347 -26.12 -18.16 -4.66
CA GLY A 347 -25.78 -17.85 -6.05
C GLY A 347 -26.35 -18.79 -7.11
N SER A 348 -25.86 -18.59 -8.34
CA SER A 348 -26.16 -19.47 -9.46
C SER A 348 -25.61 -20.87 -9.22
N ALA A 349 -26.12 -21.86 -9.95
CA ALA A 349 -25.44 -23.11 -10.16
C ALA A 349 -24.93 -23.13 -11.60
N TRP A 350 -23.68 -23.58 -11.80
CA TRP A 350 -23.08 -23.69 -13.12
C TRP A 350 -22.74 -25.14 -13.42
N GLU A 351 -23.11 -25.59 -14.62
CA GLU A 351 -22.68 -26.86 -15.15
C GLU A 351 -21.41 -26.65 -15.99
N TYR A 352 -20.45 -27.56 -15.83
CA TYR A 352 -19.19 -27.53 -16.55
C TYR A 352 -18.95 -28.87 -17.27
N GLU A 353 -18.39 -28.78 -18.48
CA GLU A 353 -17.82 -29.89 -19.25
C GLU A 353 -16.43 -29.48 -19.74
N PHE A 354 -15.44 -30.36 -19.63
CA PHE A 354 -14.07 -30.08 -20.07
C PHE A 354 -13.70 -31.00 -21.24
N PRO A 355 -13.97 -30.60 -22.50
CA PRO A 355 -13.69 -31.45 -23.65
C PRO A 355 -12.19 -31.75 -23.83
N ASP A 356 -11.32 -30.80 -23.49
CA ASP A 356 -9.87 -30.93 -23.57
C ASP A 356 -9.17 -30.16 -22.43
N GLU A 357 -7.84 -30.01 -22.50
CA GLU A 357 -7.04 -29.33 -21.47
C GLU A 357 -7.07 -27.79 -21.56
N THR A 358 -7.55 -27.26 -22.68
CA THR A 358 -7.47 -25.83 -23.05
C THR A 358 -8.82 -25.14 -23.15
N HIS A 359 -9.92 -25.90 -23.21
CA HIS A 359 -11.28 -25.38 -23.29
C HIS A 359 -12.17 -26.00 -22.22
N LEU A 360 -13.12 -25.20 -21.75
CA LEU A 360 -14.28 -25.66 -21.01
C LEU A 360 -15.55 -25.24 -21.71
N ARG A 361 -16.64 -25.95 -21.42
CA ARG A 361 -17.99 -25.55 -21.74
C ARG A 361 -18.73 -25.30 -20.44
N TRP A 362 -19.51 -24.23 -20.39
CA TRP A 362 -20.28 -23.87 -19.21
C TRP A 362 -21.70 -23.41 -19.57
N ARG A 363 -22.60 -23.49 -18.59
CA ARG A 363 -23.95 -22.91 -18.65
C ARG A 363 -24.51 -22.71 -17.26
N ASP A 364 -25.51 -21.84 -17.12
CA ASP A 364 -26.37 -21.86 -15.94
C ASP A 364 -27.08 -23.23 -15.85
N ALA A 365 -27.20 -23.78 -14.64
CA ALA A 365 -27.76 -25.10 -14.44
C ALA A 365 -29.19 -25.19 -15.00
N GLY A 366 -29.43 -26.19 -15.84
CA GLY A 366 -30.70 -26.38 -16.54
C GLY A 366 -30.93 -25.48 -17.78
N ALA A 367 -30.01 -24.56 -18.11
CA ALA A 367 -30.08 -23.84 -19.38
C ALA A 367 -29.83 -24.78 -20.57
N ALA A 368 -30.39 -24.46 -21.74
CA ALA A 368 -30.26 -25.31 -22.92
C ALA A 368 -28.87 -25.15 -23.56
N ASP A 369 -28.43 -23.91 -23.72
CA ASP A 369 -27.24 -23.56 -24.50
C ASP A 369 -25.97 -23.69 -23.65
N TRP A 370 -24.92 -24.20 -24.28
CA TRP A 370 -23.58 -24.28 -23.72
C TRP A 370 -22.72 -23.18 -24.35
N HIS A 371 -21.97 -22.48 -23.50
CA HIS A 371 -20.91 -21.56 -23.90
C HIS A 371 -19.58 -22.31 -23.88
N GLU A 372 -18.67 -22.01 -24.80
CA GLU A 372 -17.32 -22.59 -24.84
C GLU A 372 -16.30 -21.47 -24.65
N GLU A 373 -15.34 -21.68 -23.75
CA GLU A 373 -14.36 -20.68 -23.35
C GLU A 373 -12.98 -21.31 -23.18
N ALA A 374 -11.94 -20.52 -23.46
CA ALA A 374 -10.57 -20.90 -23.15
C ALA A 374 -10.36 -20.96 -21.62
N THR A 375 -9.58 -21.93 -21.17
CA THR A 375 -9.26 -22.12 -19.75
C THR A 375 -7.86 -22.71 -19.60
N LYS A 376 -7.31 -22.54 -18.39
CA LYS A 376 -6.17 -23.33 -17.92
C LYS A 376 -6.50 -23.82 -16.52
N VAL A 377 -6.14 -25.06 -16.20
CA VAL A 377 -6.44 -25.69 -14.91
C VAL A 377 -5.15 -25.93 -14.16
N PHE A 378 -5.13 -25.59 -12.87
CA PHE A 378 -4.01 -25.86 -11.95
C PHE A 378 -4.47 -26.75 -10.79
N GLU A 379 -3.53 -27.49 -10.20
CA GLU A 379 -3.72 -28.21 -8.94
C GLU A 379 -2.79 -27.61 -7.85
N PRO A 380 -3.14 -26.44 -7.26
CA PRO A 380 -2.28 -25.77 -6.29
C PRO A 380 -2.11 -26.52 -4.96
N ALA A 381 -3.05 -27.39 -4.64
CA ALA A 381 -2.93 -28.34 -3.54
C ALA A 381 -3.61 -29.64 -3.95
N LYS A 382 -3.19 -30.75 -3.34
CA LYS A 382 -3.68 -32.09 -3.70
C LYS A 382 -5.21 -32.11 -3.75
N ASP A 383 -5.77 -32.49 -4.90
CA ASP A 383 -7.20 -32.60 -5.17
C ASP A 383 -8.00 -31.29 -5.04
N ILE A 384 -7.32 -30.13 -4.96
CA ILE A 384 -7.94 -28.82 -5.17
C ILE A 384 -7.59 -28.38 -6.58
N LEU A 385 -8.60 -28.29 -7.45
CA LEU A 385 -8.42 -27.80 -8.80
C LEU A 385 -8.89 -26.35 -8.91
N LEU A 386 -8.08 -25.54 -9.56
CA LEU A 386 -8.29 -24.13 -9.79
C LEU A 386 -8.41 -23.90 -11.30
N PHE A 387 -9.48 -23.27 -11.75
CA PHE A 387 -9.66 -22.91 -13.17
C PHE A 387 -10.37 -21.57 -13.29
N SER A 388 -10.17 -20.87 -14.41
CA SER A 388 -10.82 -19.58 -14.66
C SER A 388 -11.19 -19.42 -16.12
N HIS A 389 -12.32 -18.76 -16.38
CA HIS A 389 -12.79 -18.43 -17.72
C HIS A 389 -13.51 -17.09 -17.72
N VAL A 390 -13.46 -16.40 -18.86
CA VAL A 390 -14.25 -15.20 -19.11
C VAL A 390 -15.58 -15.63 -19.72
N CYS A 391 -16.69 -15.07 -19.23
CA CYS A 391 -18.01 -15.35 -19.76
C CYS A 391 -18.31 -14.41 -20.93
N ILE A 392 -17.87 -14.76 -22.14
CA ILE A 392 -18.02 -13.90 -23.32
C ILE A 392 -19.51 -13.67 -23.61
N GLY A 393 -19.86 -12.45 -23.99
CA GLY A 393 -21.24 -12.02 -24.24
C GLY A 393 -22.01 -11.56 -23.00
N THR A 394 -21.41 -11.63 -21.80
CA THR A 394 -22.01 -11.03 -20.59
C THR A 394 -21.81 -9.51 -20.54
N ARG A 395 -22.78 -8.82 -19.91
CA ARG A 395 -22.78 -7.37 -19.66
C ARG A 395 -23.28 -7.11 -18.22
N PRO A 396 -22.44 -6.66 -17.28
CA PRO A 396 -20.99 -6.45 -17.42
C PRO A 396 -20.26 -7.75 -17.77
N LEU A 397 -19.07 -7.64 -18.39
CA LEU A 397 -18.24 -8.81 -18.69
C LEU A 397 -17.79 -9.46 -17.38
N ARG A 398 -18.02 -10.77 -17.23
CA ARG A 398 -17.67 -11.55 -16.05
C ARG A 398 -16.45 -12.44 -16.29
N CYS A 399 -15.68 -12.67 -15.24
CA CYS A 399 -14.63 -13.68 -15.19
C CYS A 399 -14.87 -14.52 -13.93
N LEU A 400 -15.02 -15.83 -14.10
CA LEU A 400 -15.30 -16.74 -12.99
C LEU A 400 -14.05 -17.56 -12.72
N THR A 401 -13.48 -17.41 -11.52
CA THR A 401 -12.40 -18.27 -11.04
C THR A 401 -12.97 -19.25 -10.01
N GLN A 402 -12.82 -20.55 -10.28
CA GLN A 402 -13.38 -21.64 -9.50
C GLN A 402 -12.27 -22.39 -8.76
N ALA A 403 -12.38 -22.51 -7.45
CA ALA A 403 -11.55 -23.38 -6.62
C ALA A 403 -12.40 -24.54 -6.10
N VAL A 404 -12.11 -25.77 -6.54
CA VAL A 404 -12.93 -26.94 -6.27
C VAL A 404 -12.11 -28.00 -5.55
N ASP A 405 -12.52 -28.35 -4.32
CA ASP A 405 -11.94 -29.43 -3.53
C ASP A 405 -12.66 -30.75 -3.85
N PHE A 406 -12.05 -31.56 -4.72
CA PHE A 406 -12.55 -32.88 -5.13
C PHE A 406 -12.42 -33.95 -4.04
N SER A 407 -11.72 -33.68 -2.93
CA SER A 407 -11.70 -34.59 -1.78
C SER A 407 -12.93 -34.40 -0.89
N ASN A 408 -13.32 -33.14 -0.65
CA ASN A 408 -14.40 -32.81 0.28
C ASN A 408 -15.71 -32.40 -0.40
N GLY A 409 -15.72 -32.23 -1.73
CA GLY A 409 -16.88 -31.79 -2.49
C GLY A 409 -17.24 -30.31 -2.23
N LEU A 410 -16.26 -29.47 -1.89
CA LEU A 410 -16.47 -28.05 -1.59
C LEU A 410 -16.02 -27.17 -2.76
N ALA A 411 -16.68 -26.04 -2.96
CA ALA A 411 -16.35 -25.11 -4.03
C ALA A 411 -16.37 -23.65 -3.55
N THR A 412 -15.47 -22.84 -4.12
CA THR A 412 -15.48 -21.38 -4.01
C THR A 412 -15.41 -20.79 -5.41
N CYS A 413 -16.28 -19.84 -5.72
CA CYS A 413 -16.19 -18.99 -6.90
C CYS A 413 -15.74 -17.59 -6.49
N VAL A 414 -14.70 -17.06 -7.14
CA VAL A 414 -14.51 -15.61 -7.22
C VAL A 414 -15.23 -15.11 -8.47
N ASP A 415 -16.38 -14.48 -8.26
CA ASP A 415 -17.23 -13.90 -9.30
C ASP A 415 -16.77 -12.47 -9.58
N ALA A 416 -15.89 -12.32 -10.56
CA ALA A 416 -15.32 -11.06 -10.98
C ALA A 416 -16.07 -10.47 -12.17
N ARG A 417 -16.04 -9.13 -12.29
CA ARG A 417 -16.63 -8.41 -13.40
C ARG A 417 -15.91 -7.10 -13.68
N LEU A 418 -15.89 -6.68 -14.95
CA LEU A 418 -15.57 -5.30 -15.29
C LEU A 418 -16.66 -4.38 -14.73
N GLY A 419 -16.27 -3.44 -13.87
CA GLY A 419 -17.18 -2.59 -13.11
C GLY A 419 -17.18 -2.91 -11.62
N ASN A 420 -16.41 -2.13 -10.86
CA ASN A 420 -16.39 -2.17 -9.39
C ASN A 420 -17.49 -1.31 -8.73
N GLY A 421 -18.33 -0.66 -9.54
CA GLY A 421 -19.39 0.25 -9.09
C GLY A 421 -18.96 1.72 -9.01
N ARG A 422 -17.64 2.00 -9.04
CA ARG A 422 -17.07 3.35 -9.07
C ARG A 422 -16.56 3.68 -10.46
N LYS A 423 -15.87 2.73 -11.11
CA LYS A 423 -15.40 2.83 -12.49
C LYS A 423 -15.84 1.61 -13.31
N PRO A 424 -16.20 1.79 -14.59
CA PRO A 424 -16.69 0.68 -15.42
C PRO A 424 -15.58 -0.28 -15.87
N TRP A 425 -14.32 0.17 -15.83
CA TRP A 425 -13.17 -0.57 -16.35
C TRP A 425 -12.37 -1.28 -15.25
N GLU A 426 -12.45 -0.81 -14.01
CA GLU A 426 -11.83 -1.47 -12.86
C GLU A 426 -12.64 -2.70 -12.47
N VAL A 427 -11.95 -3.78 -12.11
CA VAL A 427 -12.57 -5.06 -11.76
C VAL A 427 -13.18 -4.99 -10.36
N GLY A 428 -14.46 -5.36 -10.24
CA GLY A 428 -15.09 -5.68 -8.97
C GLY A 428 -15.24 -7.19 -8.79
N HIS A 429 -15.16 -7.68 -7.56
CA HIS A 429 -15.29 -9.12 -7.28
C HIS A 429 -16.05 -9.44 -5.99
N ARG A 430 -16.41 -10.71 -5.84
CA ARG A 430 -16.88 -11.30 -4.57
C ARG A 430 -16.57 -12.78 -4.53
N ALA A 431 -16.41 -13.32 -3.32
CA ALA A 431 -16.34 -14.76 -3.11
C ALA A 431 -17.75 -15.33 -2.84
N ILE A 432 -18.07 -16.48 -3.44
CA ILE A 432 -19.30 -17.23 -3.25
C ILE A 432 -18.93 -18.67 -2.90
N PHE A 433 -19.58 -19.25 -1.89
CA PHE A 433 -19.26 -20.58 -1.38
C PHE A 433 -20.35 -21.60 -1.74
N GLY A 434 -19.93 -22.84 -1.99
CA GLY A 434 -20.81 -23.87 -2.51
C GLY A 434 -20.22 -25.27 -2.45
N VAL A 435 -20.79 -26.14 -3.26
CA VAL A 435 -20.48 -27.57 -3.31
C VAL A 435 -20.30 -28.07 -4.74
N LEU A 436 -19.57 -29.17 -4.86
CA LEU A 436 -19.42 -29.96 -6.07
C LEU A 436 -20.51 -31.04 -6.12
N GLU A 437 -21.25 -31.09 -7.22
CA GLU A 437 -22.18 -32.17 -7.55
C GLU A 437 -21.64 -32.91 -8.78
N MET A 438 -21.18 -34.16 -8.59
CA MET A 438 -20.60 -34.98 -9.64
C MET A 438 -20.96 -36.44 -9.44
N GLU A 439 -21.37 -37.13 -10.51
CA GLU A 439 -21.64 -38.57 -10.46
C GLU A 439 -20.36 -39.34 -10.11
N GLY A 440 -20.44 -40.22 -9.10
CA GLY A 440 -19.27 -40.95 -8.58
C GLY A 440 -18.26 -40.06 -7.82
N GLY A 441 -18.56 -38.77 -7.64
CA GLY A 441 -17.75 -37.83 -6.88
C GLY A 441 -17.94 -37.91 -5.36
N PRO A 442 -17.23 -37.07 -4.59
CA PRO A 442 -17.43 -36.97 -3.14
C PRO A 442 -18.87 -36.53 -2.81
N THR A 443 -19.42 -37.04 -1.72
CA THR A 443 -20.67 -36.49 -1.16
C THR A 443 -20.34 -35.22 -0.37
N PRO A 444 -20.82 -34.04 -0.79
CA PRO A 444 -20.50 -32.80 -0.10
C PRO A 444 -21.13 -32.78 1.30
N PRO A 445 -20.43 -32.21 2.30
CA PRO A 445 -20.98 -32.08 3.64
C PRO A 445 -22.16 -31.11 3.67
N VAL A 446 -23.17 -31.45 4.48
CA VAL A 446 -24.39 -30.64 4.61
C VAL A 446 -24.10 -29.28 5.25
N THR A 447 -23.17 -29.21 6.20
CA THR A 447 -22.98 -28.04 7.06
C THR A 447 -21.64 -27.32 6.88
N ALA A 448 -20.73 -27.83 6.05
CA ALA A 448 -19.41 -27.24 5.88
C ALA A 448 -19.27 -26.58 4.51
N ARG A 449 -18.58 -25.45 4.49
CA ARG A 449 -18.17 -24.70 3.30
C ARG A 449 -16.75 -24.23 3.49
N HIS A 450 -16.08 -23.88 2.39
CA HIS A 450 -15.00 -22.91 2.47
C HIS A 450 -15.54 -21.60 3.08
N GLY A 451 -14.65 -20.74 3.58
CA GLY A 451 -15.09 -19.49 4.18
C GLY A 451 -13.98 -18.47 4.30
N PHE A 452 -14.37 -17.22 4.55
CA PHE A 452 -13.43 -16.16 4.83
C PHE A 452 -12.54 -16.52 6.02
N THR A 453 -11.30 -16.06 5.99
CA THR A 453 -10.32 -16.36 7.04
C THR A 453 -9.42 -15.17 7.32
N ARG A 454 -8.82 -15.20 8.51
CA ARG A 454 -7.78 -14.25 8.93
C ARG A 454 -6.44 -14.95 9.14
N GLU A 455 -6.32 -16.22 8.76
CA GLU A 455 -5.08 -16.98 8.95
C GLU A 455 -3.91 -16.49 8.09
N LEU A 456 -4.14 -15.57 7.16
CA LEU A 456 -3.08 -14.84 6.44
C LEU A 456 -2.74 -13.49 7.08
N LEU A 457 -3.60 -12.95 7.94
CA LEU A 457 -3.41 -11.65 8.58
C LEU A 457 -2.07 -11.62 9.33
N GLY A 458 -1.32 -10.53 9.13
CA GLY A 458 -0.01 -10.32 9.71
C GLY A 458 1.12 -11.10 9.03
N LYS A 459 0.84 -12.05 8.13
CA LYS A 459 1.91 -12.77 7.42
C LYS A 459 2.62 -11.87 6.42
N CYS A 460 3.85 -12.26 6.10
CA CYS A 460 4.63 -11.63 5.05
C CYS A 460 5.35 -12.67 4.20
N PHE A 461 5.32 -12.49 2.90
CA PHE A 461 5.93 -13.38 1.93
C PHE A 461 6.69 -12.59 0.86
N ALA A 462 7.89 -13.06 0.51
CA ALA A 462 8.53 -12.68 -0.75
C ALA A 462 8.08 -13.63 -1.85
N TRP A 463 7.56 -13.08 -2.95
CA TRP A 463 7.09 -13.80 -4.12
C TRP A 463 8.01 -13.52 -5.29
N THR A 464 8.56 -14.58 -5.88
CA THR A 464 9.37 -14.51 -7.09
C THR A 464 8.55 -14.98 -8.28
N TYR A 465 7.95 -14.04 -9.02
CA TYR A 465 7.14 -14.33 -10.22
C TYR A 465 8.04 -14.68 -11.42
N SER A 466 9.19 -14.01 -11.54
CA SER A 466 10.23 -14.33 -12.53
C SER A 466 11.57 -13.72 -12.11
N GLU A 467 12.61 -13.88 -12.95
CA GLU A 467 13.91 -13.21 -12.74
C GLU A 467 13.82 -11.67 -12.78
N MET A 468 12.74 -11.12 -13.36
CA MET A 468 12.54 -9.68 -13.51
C MET A 468 11.46 -9.10 -12.58
N MET A 469 10.65 -9.96 -11.93
CA MET A 469 9.53 -9.52 -11.11
C MET A 469 9.50 -10.27 -9.78
N GLN A 470 9.75 -9.52 -8.72
CA GLN A 470 9.73 -9.97 -7.33
C GLN A 470 8.93 -8.98 -6.51
N SER A 471 8.20 -9.47 -5.52
CA SER A 471 7.35 -8.65 -4.67
C SER A 471 7.34 -9.14 -3.23
N ILE A 472 7.27 -8.23 -2.26
CA ILE A 472 6.91 -8.56 -0.88
C ILE A 472 5.43 -8.27 -0.67
N HIS A 473 4.66 -9.27 -0.21
CA HIS A 473 3.27 -9.10 0.18
C HIS A 473 3.15 -9.03 1.70
N VAL A 474 2.50 -7.98 2.21
CA VAL A 474 2.14 -7.82 3.62
C VAL A 474 0.62 -7.84 3.76
N TYR A 475 0.10 -8.88 4.39
CA TYR A 475 -1.33 -9.13 4.60
C TYR A 475 -1.77 -8.36 5.84
N SER A 476 -2.01 -7.06 5.68
CA SER A 476 -1.97 -6.06 6.76
C SER A 476 -3.33 -5.87 7.46
N THR A 477 -4.44 -6.10 6.78
CA THR A 477 -5.78 -6.06 7.38
C THR A 477 -6.63 -7.24 6.89
N PRO A 478 -7.80 -7.53 7.49
CA PRO A 478 -8.69 -8.58 7.00
C PRO A 478 -9.20 -8.37 5.56
N GLU A 479 -9.16 -7.14 5.06
CA GLU A 479 -9.81 -6.70 3.83
C GLU A 479 -8.85 -5.99 2.86
N SER A 480 -7.56 -5.91 3.20
CA SER A 480 -6.56 -5.27 2.33
C SER A 480 -5.15 -5.77 2.62
N TYR A 481 -4.28 -5.59 1.64
CA TYR A 481 -2.86 -5.91 1.74
C TYR A 481 -2.02 -4.86 1.01
N SER A 482 -0.71 -4.92 1.17
CA SER A 482 0.22 -4.17 0.33
C SER A 482 1.23 -5.07 -0.36
N TRP A 483 1.61 -4.70 -1.57
CA TRP A 483 2.73 -5.28 -2.29
C TRP A 483 3.89 -4.29 -2.39
N THR A 484 5.11 -4.79 -2.52
CA THR A 484 6.35 -4.01 -2.65
C THR A 484 7.19 -4.56 -3.78
N ILE A 485 7.38 -3.81 -4.87
CA ILE A 485 8.31 -4.15 -5.94
C ILE A 485 9.74 -3.87 -5.48
N MET A 486 10.62 -4.86 -5.64
CA MET A 486 12.00 -4.81 -5.18
C MET A 486 12.86 -3.84 -6.00
N LEU A 487 13.77 -3.15 -5.33
CA LEU A 487 14.91 -2.44 -5.91
C LEU A 487 16.10 -3.40 -6.12
N PRO A 488 17.16 -2.96 -6.83
CA PRO A 488 18.44 -3.69 -6.86
C PRO A 488 18.92 -4.09 -5.46
N GLY A 489 19.62 -5.23 -5.37
CA GLY A 489 20.13 -5.75 -4.09
C GLY A 489 19.08 -6.43 -3.20
N ASN A 490 17.89 -6.74 -3.74
CA ASN A 490 16.73 -7.23 -2.98
C ASN A 490 16.27 -6.25 -1.90
N THR A 491 16.42 -4.95 -2.14
CA THR A 491 15.95 -3.91 -1.23
C THR A 491 14.46 -3.64 -1.44
N GLY A 492 13.70 -3.46 -0.36
CA GLY A 492 12.28 -3.12 -0.48
C GLY A 492 12.08 -1.76 -1.16
N GLY A 493 11.23 -1.73 -2.18
CA GLY A 493 11.11 -0.59 -3.10
C GLY A 493 9.73 0.07 -3.14
N ILE A 494 9.17 0.18 -4.33
CA ILE A 494 7.91 0.91 -4.56
C ILE A 494 6.73 0.05 -4.10
N MET A 495 5.75 0.67 -3.46
CA MET A 495 4.60 -0.03 -2.90
C MET A 495 3.28 0.41 -3.51
N TRP A 496 2.29 -0.46 -3.36
CA TRP A 496 0.88 -0.13 -3.46
C TRP A 496 0.08 -0.96 -2.45
N SER A 497 -1.14 -0.54 -2.16
CA SER A 497 -2.09 -1.33 -1.37
C SER A 497 -3.41 -1.52 -2.10
N SER A 498 -4.03 -2.66 -1.86
CA SER A 498 -5.22 -3.09 -2.55
C SER A 498 -6.22 -3.70 -1.57
N PRO A 499 -7.52 -3.44 -1.75
CA PRO A 499 -8.54 -4.29 -1.17
C PRO A 499 -8.37 -5.74 -1.61
N CYS A 500 -8.68 -6.66 -0.72
CA CYS A 500 -8.62 -8.08 -1.02
C CYS A 500 -9.56 -8.89 -0.14
N LEU A 501 -9.72 -10.15 -0.50
CA LEU A 501 -10.38 -11.17 0.29
C LEU A 501 -9.46 -12.38 0.50
N TYR A 502 -9.64 -13.04 1.64
CA TYR A 502 -8.93 -14.27 1.98
C TYR A 502 -9.93 -15.37 2.31
N VAL A 503 -9.80 -16.52 1.66
CA VAL A 503 -10.66 -17.68 1.86
C VAL A 503 -9.80 -18.87 2.26
N LYS A 504 -10.18 -19.53 3.35
CA LYS A 504 -9.62 -20.82 3.70
C LYS A 504 -10.34 -21.90 2.92
N LEU A 505 -9.60 -22.57 2.05
CA LEU A 505 -10.08 -23.77 1.36
C LEU A 505 -9.79 -24.99 2.24
N ARG A 506 -8.52 -25.11 2.68
CA ARG A 506 -8.04 -26.13 3.61
C ARG A 506 -6.85 -25.60 4.41
N SER A 507 -6.35 -26.39 5.36
CA SER A 507 -5.13 -26.04 6.12
C SER A 507 -3.87 -25.82 5.26
N ASP A 508 -3.85 -26.39 4.06
CA ASP A 508 -2.76 -26.36 3.09
C ASP A 508 -3.05 -25.50 1.85
N ALA A 509 -4.19 -24.79 1.81
CA ALA A 509 -4.61 -24.01 0.66
C ALA A 509 -5.48 -22.81 1.07
N TYR A 510 -4.99 -21.62 0.75
CA TYR A 510 -5.68 -20.35 1.01
C TYR A 510 -5.87 -19.63 -0.31
N LEU A 511 -7.11 -19.28 -0.66
CA LEU A 511 -7.38 -18.43 -1.80
C LEU A 511 -7.27 -16.97 -1.37
N MET A 512 -6.55 -16.19 -2.14
CA MET A 512 -6.51 -14.74 -2.05
C MET A 512 -6.99 -14.17 -3.38
N SER A 513 -7.84 -13.14 -3.32
CA SER A 513 -8.08 -12.29 -4.48
C SER A 513 -7.96 -10.83 -4.09
N TRP A 514 -7.32 -10.02 -4.93
CA TRP A 514 -7.19 -8.58 -4.74
C TRP A 514 -7.56 -7.83 -6.01
N THR A 515 -7.90 -6.55 -5.85
CA THR A 515 -8.12 -5.64 -6.96
C THR A 515 -7.17 -4.44 -6.86
N GLU A 516 -6.54 -4.09 -7.97
CA GLU A 516 -5.66 -2.93 -8.14
C GLU A 516 -6.52 -1.66 -8.31
N ASP A 517 -7.47 -1.45 -7.40
CA ASP A 517 -8.40 -0.32 -7.40
C ASP A 517 -7.64 1.00 -7.29
N GLY A 518 -7.99 1.99 -8.12
CA GLY A 518 -7.23 3.24 -8.19
C GLY A 518 -5.79 3.09 -8.71
N CYS A 519 -5.38 1.86 -9.06
CA CYS A 519 -4.09 1.51 -9.65
C CYS A 519 -4.24 1.22 -11.15
N ASN A 520 -4.05 -0.03 -11.56
CA ASN A 520 -4.23 -0.50 -12.93
C ASN A 520 -5.59 -1.17 -13.16
N GLY A 521 -6.48 -1.16 -12.15
CA GLY A 521 -7.85 -1.66 -12.26
C GLY A 521 -8.01 -3.17 -12.41
N ASN A 522 -6.91 -3.93 -12.46
CA ASN A 522 -6.95 -5.37 -12.67
C ASN A 522 -7.11 -6.13 -11.35
N GLN A 523 -7.49 -7.39 -11.46
CA GLN A 523 -7.63 -8.31 -10.35
C GLN A 523 -6.63 -9.44 -10.47
N GLY A 524 -6.01 -9.79 -9.34
CA GLY A 524 -5.35 -11.09 -9.19
C GLY A 524 -6.17 -12.04 -8.32
N THR A 525 -6.14 -13.32 -8.64
CA THR A 525 -6.73 -14.39 -7.82
C THR A 525 -5.79 -15.57 -7.81
N MET A 526 -5.36 -16.01 -6.63
CA MET A 526 -4.40 -17.10 -6.48
C MET A 526 -4.78 -18.02 -5.32
N ILE A 527 -4.32 -19.26 -5.38
CA ILE A 527 -4.27 -20.15 -4.23
C ILE A 527 -2.82 -20.24 -3.77
N ILE A 528 -2.61 -19.87 -2.50
CA ILE A 528 -1.34 -19.98 -1.79
C ILE A 528 -1.29 -21.33 -1.09
N ASN A 529 -0.28 -22.13 -1.41
CA ASN A 529 0.02 -23.36 -0.69
C ASN A 529 1.25 -23.17 0.20
N PRO A 530 1.07 -22.96 1.53
CA PRO A 530 2.18 -22.69 2.43
C PRO A 530 3.07 -23.92 2.69
N ARG A 531 2.67 -25.13 2.29
CA ARG A 531 3.51 -26.33 2.47
C ARG A 531 4.61 -26.42 1.42
N ILE A 532 4.32 -25.99 0.19
CA ILE A 532 5.28 -25.98 -0.91
C ILE A 532 5.82 -24.58 -1.20
N MET A 533 5.26 -23.55 -0.55
CA MET A 533 5.60 -22.14 -0.77
C MET A 533 5.57 -21.78 -2.26
N HIS A 534 4.44 -22.08 -2.90
CA HIS A 534 4.17 -21.77 -4.29
C HIS A 534 2.71 -21.38 -4.41
N ASP A 535 2.41 -20.47 -5.33
CA ASP A 535 1.05 -20.09 -5.67
C ASP A 535 0.74 -20.41 -7.14
N ALA A 536 -0.56 -20.50 -7.43
CA ALA A 536 -1.07 -20.55 -8.79
C ALA A 536 -2.36 -19.76 -8.86
N GLY A 537 -2.56 -19.06 -9.98
CA GLY A 537 -3.67 -18.15 -10.11
C GLY A 537 -3.84 -17.55 -11.48
N TYR A 538 -4.67 -16.51 -11.52
CA TYR A 538 -4.94 -15.72 -12.71
C TYR A 538 -4.94 -14.23 -12.43
N PHE A 539 -4.65 -13.46 -13.48
CA PHE A 539 -4.73 -12.01 -13.51
C PHE A 539 -5.71 -11.59 -14.62
N PHE A 540 -6.74 -10.82 -14.25
CA PHE A 540 -7.86 -10.44 -15.11
C PHE A 540 -8.10 -8.93 -15.10
N GLY A 541 -8.38 -8.35 -16.27
CA GLY A 541 -8.87 -6.97 -16.37
C GLY A 541 -8.54 -6.35 -17.73
N ILE A 542 -8.38 -5.02 -17.77
CA ILE A 542 -8.02 -4.26 -18.98
C ILE A 542 -6.56 -3.83 -18.88
N SER A 543 -5.79 -4.12 -19.94
CA SER A 543 -4.42 -3.63 -20.08
C SER A 543 -4.39 -2.49 -21.08
N ASP A 544 -3.70 -1.39 -20.72
CA ASP A 544 -3.41 -0.26 -21.60
C ASP A 544 -1.92 -0.16 -21.99
N MET A 545 -1.13 -1.19 -21.66
CA MET A 545 0.32 -1.23 -21.89
C MET A 545 0.71 -1.63 -23.33
N GLY A 546 -0.24 -2.14 -24.13
CA GLY A 546 -0.04 -2.53 -25.52
C GLY A 546 -0.32 -1.40 -26.52
N GLU A 547 -0.21 -1.70 -27.83
CA GLU A 547 -0.57 -0.74 -28.89
C GLU A 547 -2.07 -0.35 -28.85
N LYS A 548 -2.91 -1.27 -28.38
CA LYS A 548 -4.35 -1.10 -28.19
C LYS A 548 -4.75 -1.71 -26.85
N PRO A 549 -5.71 -1.11 -26.13
CA PRO A 549 -6.20 -1.71 -24.90
C PRO A 549 -6.91 -3.02 -25.18
N ASP A 550 -6.72 -4.01 -24.30
CA ASP A 550 -7.35 -5.32 -24.38
C ASP A 550 -7.88 -5.79 -23.03
N VAL A 551 -8.96 -6.58 -23.09
CA VAL A 551 -9.34 -7.45 -21.96
C VAL A 551 -8.40 -8.64 -21.98
N HIS A 552 -7.87 -9.01 -20.82
CA HIS A 552 -7.00 -10.17 -20.70
C HIS A 552 -7.35 -11.06 -19.52
N LEU A 553 -7.03 -12.34 -19.68
CA LEU A 553 -6.93 -13.32 -18.60
C LEU A 553 -5.59 -14.04 -18.75
N HIS A 554 -4.73 -13.96 -17.74
CA HIS A 554 -3.41 -14.58 -17.76
C HIS A 554 -3.19 -15.46 -16.55
N GLU A 555 -2.40 -16.50 -16.74
CA GLU A 555 -1.85 -17.29 -15.64
C GLU A 555 -0.82 -16.49 -14.83
N MET A 556 -0.80 -16.75 -13.53
CA MET A 556 0.20 -16.23 -12.62
C MET A 556 0.65 -17.32 -11.64
N GLY A 557 1.89 -17.22 -11.19
CA GLY A 557 2.46 -18.09 -10.18
C GLY A 557 3.86 -17.63 -9.75
N ALA A 558 4.18 -17.83 -8.49
CA ALA A 558 5.42 -17.38 -7.87
C ALA A 558 5.89 -18.34 -6.79
N PHE A 559 7.22 -18.52 -6.72
CA PHE A 559 7.85 -19.17 -5.57
C PHE A 559 7.84 -18.20 -4.39
N GLY A 560 7.32 -18.67 -3.26
CA GLY A 560 7.20 -17.94 -2.02
C GLY A 560 8.37 -18.19 -1.07
N ARG A 561 8.70 -17.20 -0.25
CA ARG A 561 9.55 -17.35 0.94
C ARG A 561 8.87 -16.67 2.13
N PRO A 562 8.64 -17.38 3.24
CA PRO A 562 8.09 -16.73 4.44
C PRO A 562 9.09 -15.75 5.02
N LEU A 563 8.64 -14.53 5.30
CA LEU A 563 9.46 -13.49 5.89
C LEU A 563 9.14 -13.25 7.37
N ALA A 564 8.49 -14.20 8.05
CA ALA A 564 7.82 -13.99 9.34
C ALA A 564 6.61 -13.04 9.21
N GLY A 565 6.35 -12.18 10.19
CA GLY A 565 5.12 -11.39 10.23
C GLY A 565 4.87 -10.62 11.52
N TYR A 566 3.62 -10.23 11.68
CA TYR A 566 3.12 -9.32 12.70
C TYR A 566 1.95 -9.95 13.46
N ASP A 567 1.85 -9.65 14.76
CA ASP A 567 0.70 -10.02 15.59
C ASP A 567 -0.39 -8.95 15.51
N LEU A 568 -1.32 -9.15 14.56
CA LEU A 568 -2.32 -8.15 14.19
C LEU A 568 -3.74 -8.49 14.61
N ASP A 569 -4.01 -9.73 15.02
CA ASP A 569 -5.39 -10.20 15.20
C ASP A 569 -6.17 -9.35 16.22
N ARG A 570 -5.50 -8.96 17.32
CA ARG A 570 -6.06 -8.14 18.40
C ARG A 570 -6.55 -6.75 17.97
N PHE A 571 -6.08 -6.21 16.85
CA PHE A 571 -6.47 -4.87 16.39
C PHE A 571 -7.73 -4.86 15.52
N PHE A 572 -8.15 -6.04 15.03
CA PHE A 572 -9.31 -6.16 14.17
C PHE A 572 -10.33 -7.15 14.74
N GLU A 573 -10.34 -7.40 16.05
CA GLU A 573 -11.37 -8.24 16.67
C GLU A 573 -12.77 -7.76 16.25
N PRO A 574 -13.72 -8.67 15.98
CA PRO A 574 -15.07 -8.26 15.62
C PRO A 574 -15.60 -7.38 16.74
N ALA A 575 -16.05 -6.16 16.39
CA ALA A 575 -16.91 -5.39 17.27
C ALA A 575 -17.94 -6.36 17.86
N ARG A 576 -17.99 -6.46 19.20
CA ARG A 576 -18.92 -7.36 19.89
C ARG A 576 -20.27 -7.28 19.16
N PRO A 577 -20.93 -8.41 18.85
CA PRO A 577 -22.24 -8.35 18.26
C PRO A 577 -23.12 -7.54 19.23
N THR A 578 -23.48 -6.32 18.82
CA THR A 578 -24.58 -5.60 19.43
C THR A 578 -25.79 -6.47 19.21
N ARG A 579 -26.30 -7.04 20.30
CA ARG A 579 -27.48 -7.91 20.33
C ARG A 579 -28.67 -7.28 19.64
#